data_AF-A0A7S0U4D8-F1
#
_entry.id   AF-A0A7S0U4D8-F1
#
_cell.length_a   1.000
_cell.length_b   1.000
_cell.length_c   1.000
_cell.angle_alpha   90.00
_cell.angle_beta   90.00
_cell.angle_gamma   90.00
#
_symmetry.space_group_name_H-M   'P 1'
#
loop_
_entity.id
_entity.type
_entity.pdbx_description
1 polymer ?
#
loop_
_entity_poly.entity_id
_entity_poly.type
_entity_poly.pdbx_seq_one_letter_code
_entity_poly.pdbx_strand_id
1 'polypeptide(L)'
;RPRPPHVFVGGGGGGGIFKHGQFPHASMQGTFKYWGDGPSKDDYHSPINPTDYLQLRVYPQLAFYQGRMPRYSNLRTFFEASFTLFALSGTVFSTLDSQEWAAVVTAVAAGLTAWAEFSGTEKKLYRYSESASQVGSAVMWWNSLAEVDKASTVQISRLVETCETIFQTEGQSWSSATVLSKLSSGEGNDEEDG
;
A
#
# COMPACT_ATOMS: atom_id res chain seq x y z
N ARG A 1 -52.84 -23.63 -35.92
CA ARG A 1 -52.28 -24.24 -34.69
C ARG A 1 -52.39 -23.20 -33.57
N PRO A 2 -53.10 -23.49 -32.47
CA PRO A 2 -53.44 -22.50 -31.45
C PRO A 2 -52.27 -22.22 -30.49
N ARG A 3 -52.16 -20.97 -30.03
CA ARG A 3 -51.20 -20.51 -29.00
C ARG A 3 -51.63 -21.02 -27.61
N PRO A 4 -50.71 -21.52 -26.77
CA PRO A 4 -51.00 -21.74 -25.36
C PRO A 4 -50.97 -20.43 -24.54
N PRO A 5 -51.70 -20.38 -23.42
CA PRO A 5 -52.15 -19.15 -22.76
C PRO A 5 -51.12 -18.51 -21.81
N HIS A 6 -51.30 -17.21 -21.61
CA HIS A 6 -50.65 -16.40 -20.60
C HIS A 6 -50.85 -17.00 -19.20
N VAL A 7 -49.76 -17.42 -18.57
CA VAL A 7 -49.70 -17.69 -17.13
C VAL A 7 -49.21 -16.42 -16.45
N PHE A 8 -50.16 -15.55 -16.08
CA PHE A 8 -49.93 -14.54 -15.06
C PHE A 8 -50.05 -15.25 -13.71
N VAL A 9 -48.92 -15.65 -13.12
CA VAL A 9 -48.85 -15.94 -11.68
C VAL A 9 -48.38 -14.65 -11.03
N GLY A 10 -49.35 -13.90 -10.51
CA GLY A 10 -49.09 -12.82 -9.59
C GLY A 10 -48.81 -13.37 -8.19
N GLY A 11 -48.02 -12.61 -7.43
CA GLY A 11 -48.09 -12.60 -5.98
C GLY A 11 -46.98 -13.36 -5.27
N GLY A 12 -46.09 -12.61 -4.62
CA GLY A 12 -45.22 -13.17 -3.60
C GLY A 12 -43.95 -12.38 -3.40
N GLY A 13 -44.08 -11.17 -2.83
CA GLY A 13 -42.94 -10.51 -2.18
C GLY A 13 -42.40 -11.43 -1.09
N GLY A 14 -41.38 -12.21 -1.42
CA GLY A 14 -40.58 -12.98 -0.49
C GLY A 14 -39.33 -12.19 -0.18
N GLY A 15 -39.47 -11.15 0.65
CA GLY A 15 -38.34 -10.59 1.37
C GLY A 15 -37.73 -11.70 2.20
N GLY A 16 -36.72 -12.36 1.65
CA GLY A 16 -35.90 -13.32 2.37
C GLY A 16 -35.30 -12.58 3.55
N ILE A 17 -35.79 -12.89 4.74
CA ILE A 17 -35.21 -12.45 6.00
C ILE A 17 -33.81 -13.05 6.04
N PHE A 18 -32.82 -12.29 5.60
CA PHE A 18 -31.43 -12.70 5.63
C PHE A 18 -31.02 -12.82 7.10
N LYS A 19 -31.04 -14.04 7.63
CA LYS A 19 -30.36 -14.36 8.89
C LYS A 19 -28.86 -14.39 8.60
N HIS A 20 -28.11 -13.60 9.38
CA HIS A 20 -26.67 -13.47 9.24
C HIS A 20 -25.97 -14.83 9.12
N GLY A 21 -25.15 -14.99 8.07
CA GLY A 21 -24.11 -16.03 8.02
C GLY A 21 -24.32 -17.22 7.07
N GLN A 22 -25.42 -17.30 6.30
CA GLN A 22 -25.59 -18.42 5.34
C GLN A 22 -25.98 -17.90 3.95
N PHE A 23 -24.99 -17.82 3.05
CA PHE A 23 -25.24 -17.60 1.63
C PHE A 23 -25.48 -18.94 0.93
N PRO A 24 -26.43 -19.05 -0.01
CA PRO A 24 -26.73 -20.30 -0.74
C PRO A 24 -25.55 -20.90 -1.53
N HIS A 25 -24.45 -20.17 -1.63
CA HIS A 25 -23.26 -20.45 -2.44
C HIS A 25 -21.97 -20.36 -1.61
N ALA A 26 -22.08 -20.25 -0.28
CA ALA A 26 -20.94 -20.36 0.63
C ALA A 26 -20.48 -21.81 0.68
N SER A 27 -19.53 -22.16 -0.18
CA SER A 27 -18.81 -23.44 -0.12
C SER A 27 -17.63 -23.33 0.85
N MET A 28 -17.15 -24.45 1.40
CA MET A 28 -15.88 -24.50 2.14
C MET A 28 -14.67 -24.00 1.33
N GLN A 29 -14.81 -23.90 0.00
CA GLN A 29 -13.80 -23.40 -0.93
C GLN A 29 -13.94 -21.88 -1.18
N GLY A 30 -14.78 -21.19 -0.40
CA GLY A 30 -15.12 -19.80 -0.61
C GLY A 30 -16.25 -19.63 -1.62
N THR A 31 -16.95 -18.50 -1.53
CA THR A 31 -18.03 -18.12 -2.45
C THR A 31 -17.48 -17.49 -3.76
N PHE A 32 -16.16 -17.57 -3.93
CA PHE A 32 -15.35 -16.74 -4.83
C PHE A 32 -15.63 -16.95 -6.34
N LYS A 33 -16.25 -18.06 -6.75
CA LYS A 33 -16.30 -18.47 -8.17
C LYS A 33 -17.59 -18.11 -8.94
N TYR A 34 -18.60 -17.48 -8.32
CA TYR A 34 -19.97 -17.47 -8.90
C TYR A 34 -20.48 -16.16 -9.51
N TRP A 35 -19.66 -15.12 -9.70
CA TRP A 35 -20.12 -13.85 -10.27
C TRP A 35 -19.23 -13.33 -11.41
N GLY A 36 -19.43 -13.89 -12.62
CA GLY A 36 -19.11 -13.26 -13.91
C GLY A 36 -17.62 -13.18 -14.31
N ASP A 37 -17.37 -13.24 -15.63
CA ASP A 37 -16.05 -13.10 -16.29
C ASP A 37 -15.43 -11.70 -16.11
N GLY A 38 -15.08 -11.32 -14.87
CA GLY A 38 -14.30 -10.13 -14.54
C GLY A 38 -13.43 -10.39 -13.32
N PRO A 39 -12.36 -9.59 -13.08
CA PRO A 39 -11.53 -9.75 -11.89
C PRO A 39 -12.41 -9.59 -10.66
N SER A 40 -12.66 -10.72 -10.00
CA SER A 40 -13.54 -10.83 -8.84
C SER A 40 -13.00 -9.90 -7.76
N LYS A 41 -13.79 -8.87 -7.41
CA LYS A 41 -13.41 -7.88 -6.40
C LYS A 41 -13.28 -8.58 -5.06
N ASP A 42 -12.09 -8.57 -4.47
CA ASP A 42 -11.82 -9.20 -3.18
C ASP A 42 -12.68 -8.57 -2.08
N ASP A 43 -13.38 -9.44 -1.33
CA ASP A 43 -14.26 -9.07 -0.25
C ASP A 43 -13.55 -9.03 1.12
N TYR A 44 -12.25 -9.36 1.16
CA TYR A 44 -11.36 -9.37 2.34
C TYR A 44 -11.78 -10.30 3.49
N HIS A 45 -12.96 -10.91 3.43
CA HIS A 45 -13.58 -11.61 4.55
C HIS A 45 -13.99 -13.05 4.22
N SER A 46 -14.08 -13.43 2.93
CA SER A 46 -14.33 -14.82 2.56
C SER A 46 -13.07 -15.68 2.69
N PRO A 47 -13.22 -16.96 3.09
CA PRO A 47 -12.13 -17.92 3.01
C PRO A 47 -11.78 -18.16 1.52
N ILE A 48 -10.49 -18.16 1.22
CA ILE A 48 -9.97 -18.35 -0.15
C ILE A 48 -8.79 -19.31 -0.13
N ASN A 49 -8.55 -19.98 -1.25
CA ASN A 49 -7.39 -20.86 -1.39
C ASN A 49 -6.10 -20.04 -1.32
N PRO A 50 -4.97 -20.63 -0.86
CA PRO A 50 -3.69 -19.94 -0.77
C PRO A 50 -3.21 -19.36 -2.11
N THR A 51 -3.49 -20.05 -3.22
CA THR A 51 -3.15 -19.56 -4.57
C THR A 51 -3.99 -18.34 -4.95
N ASP A 52 -5.28 -18.36 -4.63
CA ASP A 52 -6.19 -17.24 -4.89
C ASP A 52 -5.86 -16.04 -3.97
N TYR A 53 -5.45 -16.30 -2.73
CA TYR A 53 -4.95 -15.28 -1.79
C TYR A 53 -3.77 -14.50 -2.37
N LEU A 54 -2.78 -15.19 -2.94
CA LEU A 54 -1.64 -14.54 -3.57
C LEU A 54 -2.05 -13.66 -4.75
N GLN A 55 -2.98 -14.15 -5.59
CA GLN A 55 -3.46 -13.44 -6.77
C GLN A 55 -4.29 -12.20 -6.46
N LEU A 56 -5.14 -12.27 -5.43
CA LEU A 56 -6.11 -11.23 -5.14
C LEU A 56 -5.59 -10.18 -4.17
N ARG A 57 -4.78 -10.59 -3.19
CA ARG A 57 -4.32 -9.71 -2.10
C ARG A 57 -2.87 -9.34 -2.23
N VAL A 58 -1.99 -10.34 -2.42
CA VAL A 58 -0.54 -10.11 -2.31
C VAL A 58 0.04 -9.46 -3.56
N TYR A 59 -0.23 -9.97 -4.76
CA TYR A 59 0.33 -9.41 -5.99
C TYR A 59 -0.13 -7.98 -6.30
N PRO A 60 -1.41 -7.59 -6.09
CA PRO A 60 -1.83 -6.20 -6.28
C PRO A 60 -1.12 -5.24 -5.32
N GLN A 61 -0.90 -5.64 -4.06
CA GLN A 61 -0.14 -4.84 -3.12
C GLN A 61 1.35 -4.75 -3.50
N LEU A 62 1.96 -5.86 -3.92
CA LEU A 62 3.33 -5.86 -4.44
C LEU A 62 3.48 -4.91 -5.64
N ALA A 63 2.56 -4.97 -6.61
CA ALA A 63 2.56 -4.12 -7.79
C ALA A 63 2.38 -2.64 -7.42
N PHE A 64 1.54 -2.35 -6.43
CA PHE A 64 1.36 -1.01 -5.89
C PHE A 64 2.66 -0.44 -5.28
N TYR A 65 3.39 -1.25 -4.51
CA TYR A 65 4.68 -0.83 -3.97
C TYR A 65 5.71 -0.63 -5.07
N GLN A 66 5.84 -1.61 -5.97
CA GLN A 66 6.78 -1.57 -7.09
C GLN A 66 6.56 -0.38 -8.03
N GLY A 67 5.31 -0.03 -8.33
CA GLY A 67 4.97 1.10 -9.19
C GLY A 67 5.33 2.47 -8.59
N ARG A 68 5.42 2.59 -7.25
CA ARG A 68 5.74 3.85 -6.57
C ARG A 68 7.24 4.05 -6.34
N MET A 69 8.02 2.97 -6.26
CA MET A 69 9.48 3.03 -6.05
C MET A 69 10.26 3.90 -7.05
N PRO A 70 10.06 3.82 -8.39
CA PRO A 70 10.90 4.55 -9.34
C PRO A 70 10.75 6.07 -9.25
N ARG A 71 9.56 6.58 -8.86
CA ARG A 71 9.34 8.02 -8.71
C ARG A 71 10.21 8.62 -7.61
N TYR A 72 10.35 7.93 -6.49
CA TYR A 72 11.14 8.40 -5.36
C TYR A 72 12.63 8.24 -5.59
N SER A 73 13.05 7.16 -6.27
CA SER A 73 14.42 6.99 -6.78
C SER A 73 14.82 8.19 -7.65
N ASN A 74 13.99 8.53 -8.64
CA ASN A 74 14.28 9.65 -9.55
C ASN A 74 14.31 11.00 -8.81
N LEU A 75 13.46 11.19 -7.80
CA LEU A 75 13.46 12.40 -6.99
C LEU A 75 14.74 12.53 -6.15
N ARG A 76 15.25 11.41 -5.61
CA ARG A 76 16.54 11.39 -4.91
C ARG A 76 17.68 11.77 -5.86
N THR A 77 17.74 11.14 -7.04
CA THR A 77 18.73 11.48 -8.07
C THR A 77 18.62 12.93 -8.51
N PHE A 78 17.41 13.49 -8.56
CA PHE A 78 17.19 14.91 -8.88
C PHE A 78 17.78 15.84 -7.81
N PHE A 79 17.53 15.59 -6.52
CA PHE A 79 18.11 16.41 -5.44
C PHE A 79 19.63 16.31 -5.40
N GLU A 80 20.18 15.11 -5.58
CA GLU A 80 21.63 14.87 -5.64
C GLU A 80 22.28 15.60 -6.82
N ALA A 81 21.66 15.52 -8.01
CA ALA A 81 22.10 16.28 -9.18
C ALA A 81 22.00 17.79 -8.95
N SER A 82 20.92 18.28 -8.32
CA SER A 82 20.78 19.70 -8.03
C SER A 82 21.84 20.20 -7.05
N PHE A 83 22.19 19.40 -6.03
CA PHE A 83 23.21 19.76 -5.05
C PHE A 83 24.61 19.84 -5.68
N THR A 84 24.95 18.87 -6.54
CA THR A 84 26.23 18.90 -7.27
C THR A 84 26.31 20.09 -8.23
N LEU A 85 25.21 20.46 -8.89
CA LEU A 85 25.16 21.67 -9.72
C LEU A 85 25.32 22.95 -8.91
N PHE A 86 24.73 23.05 -7.72
CA PHE A 86 24.93 24.21 -6.84
C PHE A 86 26.36 24.30 -6.33
N ALA A 87 26.99 23.18 -5.98
CA ALA A 87 28.39 23.14 -5.56
C ALA A 87 29.35 23.59 -6.67
N LEU A 88 29.13 23.12 -7.90
CA LEU A 88 29.89 23.55 -9.08
C LEU A 88 29.69 25.05 -9.35
N SER A 89 28.44 25.51 -9.30
CA SER A 89 28.10 26.93 -9.51
C SER A 89 28.76 27.81 -8.46
N GLY A 90 28.73 27.42 -7.19
CA GLY A 90 29.40 28.15 -6.11
C GLY A 90 30.91 28.26 -6.33
N THR A 91 31.54 27.20 -6.83
CA THR A 91 32.98 27.21 -7.18
C THR A 91 33.27 28.18 -8.32
N VAL A 92 32.46 28.17 -9.38
CA VAL A 92 32.61 29.09 -10.52
C VAL A 92 32.43 30.55 -10.08
N PHE A 93 31.38 30.86 -9.30
CA PHE A 93 31.16 32.22 -8.78
C PHE A 93 32.26 32.69 -7.84
N SER A 94 32.84 31.79 -7.04
CA SER A 94 33.98 32.11 -6.18
C SER A 94 35.22 32.53 -6.97
N THR A 95 35.40 32.03 -8.20
CA THR A 95 36.57 32.37 -9.04
C THR A 95 36.42 33.67 -9.82
N LEU A 96 35.18 34.17 -9.98
CA LEU A 96 34.86 35.40 -10.74
C LEU A 96 34.70 36.64 -9.84
N ASP A 97 35.21 36.58 -8.60
CA ASP A 97 35.16 37.64 -7.57
C ASP A 97 33.75 38.20 -7.27
N SER A 98 32.71 37.43 -7.63
CA SER A 98 31.30 37.80 -7.52
C SER A 98 30.68 37.17 -6.26
N GLN A 99 31.20 37.58 -5.09
CA GLN A 99 30.83 37.00 -3.79
C GLN A 99 29.33 37.12 -3.46
N GLU A 100 28.65 38.15 -3.97
CA GLU A 100 27.21 38.36 -3.76
C GLU A 100 26.37 37.18 -4.28
N TRP A 101 26.74 36.61 -5.43
CA TRP A 101 26.02 35.48 -6.04
C TRP A 101 26.29 34.15 -5.35
N ALA A 102 27.47 33.98 -4.74
CA ALA A 102 27.79 32.80 -3.95
C ALA A 102 26.89 32.66 -2.72
N ALA A 103 26.57 33.78 -2.07
CA ALA A 103 25.64 33.79 -0.93
C ALA A 103 24.22 33.37 -1.35
N VAL A 104 23.73 33.85 -2.51
CA VAL A 104 22.42 33.47 -3.05
C VAL A 104 22.38 31.98 -3.37
N VAL A 105 23.40 31.44 -4.05
CA VAL A 105 23.48 30.01 -4.37
C VAL A 105 23.48 29.15 -3.10
N THR A 106 24.20 29.58 -2.07
CA THR A 106 24.25 28.87 -0.78
C THR A 106 22.89 28.88 -0.07
N ALA A 107 22.20 30.02 -0.07
CA ALA A 107 20.86 30.13 0.52
C ALA A 107 19.84 29.24 -0.19
N VAL A 108 19.88 29.18 -1.53
CA VAL A 108 19.02 28.30 -2.32
C VAL A 108 19.34 26.82 -2.06
N ALA A 109 20.63 26.45 -2.00
CA ALA A 109 21.03 25.10 -1.66
C ALA A 109 20.54 24.68 -0.26
N ALA A 110 20.66 25.57 0.74
CA ALA A 110 20.14 25.33 2.09
C ALA A 110 18.61 25.15 2.10
N GLY A 111 17.88 25.99 1.36
CA GLY A 111 16.43 25.86 1.21
C GLY A 111 16.02 24.54 0.52
N LEU A 112 16.76 24.11 -0.49
CA LEU A 112 16.53 22.83 -1.16
C LEU A 112 16.80 21.64 -0.23
N THR A 113 17.86 21.70 0.57
CA THR A 113 18.15 20.69 1.60
C THR A 113 17.02 20.60 2.62
N ALA A 114 16.58 21.74 3.15
CA ALA A 114 15.47 21.80 4.09
C ALA A 114 14.17 21.24 3.46
N TRP A 115 13.92 21.53 2.17
CA TRP A 115 12.76 20.98 1.45
C TRP A 115 12.87 19.47 1.24
N ALA A 116 14.06 18.95 0.91
CA ALA A 116 14.30 17.53 0.75
C ALA A 116 14.11 16.77 2.07
N GLU A 117 14.62 17.33 3.17
CA GLU A 117 14.42 16.81 4.53
C GLU A 117 12.95 16.83 4.94
N PHE A 118 12.27 17.97 4.73
CA PHE A 118 10.84 18.13 5.03
C PHE A 118 9.96 17.16 4.22
N SER A 119 10.31 16.94 2.95
CA SER A 119 9.56 16.03 2.08
C SER A 119 9.55 14.59 2.61
N GLY A 120 10.52 14.22 3.46
CA GLY A 120 10.60 12.91 4.11
C GLY A 120 10.59 11.75 3.10
N THR A 121 10.97 12.05 1.85
CA THR A 121 10.84 11.17 0.68
C THR A 121 11.65 9.89 0.89
N GLU A 122 12.81 10.02 1.52
CA GLU A 122 13.72 8.91 1.78
C GLU A 122 13.15 7.92 2.82
N LYS A 123 12.57 8.43 3.91
CA LYS A 123 11.91 7.59 4.92
C LYS A 123 10.71 6.83 4.34
N LYS A 124 9.92 7.51 3.50
CA LYS A 124 8.78 6.88 2.80
C LYS A 124 9.27 5.82 1.81
N LEU A 125 10.27 6.15 1.00
CA LEU A 125 10.83 5.23 0.00
C LEU A 125 11.45 3.98 0.63
N TYR A 126 12.29 4.17 1.65
CA TYR A 126 12.93 3.07 2.37
C TYR A 126 11.87 2.11 2.93
N ARG A 127 10.82 2.64 3.55
CA ARG A 127 9.74 1.84 4.11
C ARG A 127 8.99 1.03 3.05
N TYR A 128 8.65 1.62 1.90
CA TYR A 128 8.00 0.90 0.81
C TYR A 128 8.89 -0.16 0.17
N SER A 129 10.19 0.13 0.01
CA SER A 129 11.17 -0.81 -0.50
C SER A 129 11.33 -2.01 0.43
N GLU A 130 11.36 -1.76 1.73
CA GLU A 130 11.46 -2.79 2.76
C GLU A 130 10.22 -3.69 2.75
N SER A 131 9.01 -3.12 2.79
CA SER A 131 7.74 -3.89 2.67
C SER A 131 7.72 -4.74 1.39
N ALA A 132 8.08 -4.16 0.24
CA ALA A 132 8.10 -4.89 -1.03
C ALA A 132 9.11 -6.04 -1.03
N SER A 133 10.28 -5.84 -0.42
CA SER A 133 11.32 -6.87 -0.27
C SER A 133 10.86 -8.02 0.62
N GLN A 134 10.21 -7.71 1.75
CA GLN A 134 9.69 -8.71 2.68
C GLN A 134 8.56 -9.54 2.04
N VAL A 135 7.60 -8.89 1.38
CA VAL A 135 6.53 -9.58 0.65
C VAL A 135 7.10 -10.44 -0.48
N GLY A 136 8.07 -9.90 -1.25
CA GLY A 136 8.75 -10.64 -2.30
C GLY A 136 9.45 -11.90 -1.76
N SER A 137 10.11 -11.78 -0.61
CA SER A 137 10.78 -12.91 0.07
C SER A 137 9.78 -13.96 0.54
N ALA A 138 8.63 -13.56 1.11
CA ALA A 138 7.56 -14.47 1.50
C ALA A 138 6.98 -15.23 0.29
N VAL A 139 6.79 -14.55 -0.84
CA VAL A 139 6.33 -15.16 -2.09
C VAL A 139 7.38 -16.11 -2.67
N MET A 140 8.67 -15.75 -2.63
CA MET A 140 9.75 -16.64 -3.07
C MET A 140 9.83 -17.90 -2.21
N TRP A 141 9.73 -17.76 -0.89
CA TRP A 141 9.64 -18.89 0.03
C TRP A 141 8.44 -19.78 -0.30
N TRP A 142 7.24 -19.21 -0.49
CA TRP A 142 6.07 -19.98 -0.89
C TRP A 142 6.32 -20.74 -2.19
N ASN A 143 6.91 -20.10 -3.19
CA ASN A 143 7.18 -20.73 -4.48
C ASN A 143 8.19 -21.87 -4.37
N SER A 144 9.13 -21.82 -3.43
CA SER A 144 10.14 -22.88 -3.23
C SER A 144 9.60 -24.13 -2.54
N LEU A 145 8.43 -24.08 -1.89
CA LEU A 145 7.79 -25.26 -1.30
C LEU A 145 7.29 -26.24 -2.37
N ALA A 146 7.41 -27.53 -2.08
CA ALA A 146 6.79 -28.59 -2.88
C ALA A 146 5.25 -28.55 -2.77
N GLU A 147 4.54 -29.10 -3.75
CA GLU A 147 3.06 -29.10 -3.76
C GLU A 147 2.45 -29.80 -2.54
N VAL A 148 3.11 -30.87 -2.06
CA VAL A 148 2.69 -31.60 -0.86
C VAL A 148 2.78 -30.73 0.39
N ASP A 149 3.84 -29.93 0.50
CA ASP A 149 4.02 -29.01 1.63
C ASP A 149 3.09 -27.79 1.53
N LYS A 150 2.80 -27.32 0.31
CA LYS A 150 1.81 -26.25 0.06
C LYS A 150 0.39 -26.66 0.43
N ALA A 151 0.06 -27.95 0.39
CA ALA A 151 -1.22 -28.48 0.84
C ALA A 151 -1.34 -28.55 2.38
N SER A 152 -0.23 -28.39 3.10
CA SER A 152 -0.23 -28.38 4.57
C SER A 152 -0.85 -27.09 5.10
N THR A 153 -1.88 -27.23 5.94
CA THR A 153 -2.54 -26.10 6.60
C THR A 153 -1.58 -25.26 7.44
N VAL A 154 -0.53 -25.87 8.00
CA VAL A 154 0.51 -25.17 8.77
C VAL A 154 1.28 -24.18 7.89
N GLN A 155 1.65 -24.60 6.67
CA GLN A 155 2.40 -23.74 5.76
C GLN A 155 1.51 -22.65 5.17
N ILE A 156 0.24 -22.97 4.91
CA ILE A 156 -0.78 -22.00 4.48
C ILE A 156 -0.97 -20.92 5.54
N SER A 157 -1.18 -21.31 6.81
CA SER A 157 -1.34 -20.35 7.90
C SER A 157 -0.10 -19.48 8.07
N ARG A 158 1.10 -20.07 7.99
CA ARG A 158 2.36 -19.32 8.07
C ARG A 158 2.49 -18.29 6.95
N LEU A 159 2.12 -18.63 5.72
CA LEU A 159 2.12 -17.68 4.59
C LEU A 159 1.22 -16.50 4.91
N VAL A 160 -0.04 -16.77 5.24
CA VAL A 160 -1.05 -15.74 5.49
C VAL A 160 -0.63 -14.87 6.67
N GLU A 161 -0.23 -15.46 7.78
CA GLU A 161 0.24 -14.73 8.97
C GLU A 161 1.44 -13.83 8.66
N THR A 162 2.40 -14.32 7.89
CA THR A 162 3.58 -13.53 7.49
C THR A 162 3.16 -12.33 6.63
N CYS A 163 2.34 -12.55 5.61
CA CYS A 163 1.85 -11.49 4.73
C CYS A 163 1.00 -10.46 5.48
N GLU A 164 0.03 -10.91 6.28
CA GLU A 164 -0.83 -10.02 7.06
C GLU A 164 -0.05 -9.24 8.11
N THR A 165 0.96 -9.84 8.74
CA THR A 165 1.84 -9.13 9.67
C THR A 165 2.59 -7.99 8.97
N ILE A 166 3.11 -8.23 7.76
CA ILE A 166 3.78 -7.19 6.97
C ILE A 166 2.81 -6.05 6.64
N PHE A 167 1.59 -6.38 6.16
CA PHE A 167 0.58 -5.39 5.82
C PHE A 167 0.07 -4.60 7.04
N GLN A 168 -0.15 -5.27 8.17
CA GLN A 168 -0.55 -4.64 9.42
C GLN A 168 0.53 -3.69 9.95
N THR A 169 1.79 -4.13 9.93
CA THR A 169 2.94 -3.29 10.35
C THR A 169 3.01 -2.01 9.52
N GLU A 170 2.79 -2.11 8.21
CA GLU A 170 2.76 -0.94 7.35
C GLU A 170 1.57 -0.01 7.64
N GLY A 171 0.37 -0.58 7.80
CA GLY A 171 -0.84 0.19 8.15
C GLY A 171 -0.69 0.92 9.48
N GLN A 172 -0.11 0.26 10.49
CA GLN A 172 0.20 0.87 11.79
C GLN A 172 1.20 2.01 11.66
N SER A 173 2.22 1.87 10.81
CA SER A 173 3.20 2.92 10.57
C SER A 173 2.58 4.21 10.00
N TRP A 174 1.40 4.13 9.37
CA TRP A 174 0.67 5.31 8.87
C TRP A 174 -0.26 5.90 9.93
N SER A 175 -0.91 5.06 10.72
CA SER A 175 -1.80 5.51 11.79
C SER A 175 -1.02 6.14 12.95
N SER A 176 0.11 5.57 13.36
CA SER A 176 0.97 6.12 14.42
C SER A 176 1.53 7.50 14.04
N ALA A 177 1.91 7.71 12.78
CA ALA A 177 2.35 9.03 12.30
C ALA A 177 1.24 10.09 12.43
N THR A 178 -0.01 9.68 12.18
CA THR A 178 -1.20 10.56 12.27
C THR A 178 -1.57 10.85 13.73
N VAL A 179 -1.52 9.83 14.61
CA VAL A 179 -1.81 9.99 16.04
C VAL A 179 -0.77 10.87 16.73
N LEU A 180 0.52 10.67 16.42
CA LEU A 180 1.60 11.51 16.97
C LEU A 180 1.45 12.98 16.56
N SER A 181 1.10 13.25 15.29
CA SER A 181 0.83 14.63 14.84
C SER A 181 -0.35 15.29 15.54
N LYS A 182 -1.38 14.50 15.91
CA LYS A 182 -2.54 15.00 16.66
C LYS A 182 -2.20 15.28 18.12
N LEU A 183 -1.45 14.40 18.78
CA LEU A 183 -1.00 14.65 20.17
C LEU A 183 -0.11 15.89 20.27
N SER A 184 0.86 16.04 19.36
CA SER A 184 1.75 17.21 19.34
C SER A 184 1.04 18.55 19.07
N SER A 185 -0.15 18.52 18.45
CA SER A 185 -0.91 19.74 18.15
C SER A 185 -1.90 20.12 19.26
N GLY A 186 -2.14 19.23 20.23
CA GLY A 186 -3.13 19.42 21.30
C GLY A 186 -2.57 19.91 22.64
N GLU A 187 -1.25 19.97 22.81
CA GLU A 187 -0.60 20.20 24.11
C GLU A 187 -0.12 21.66 24.26
N GLY A 188 -1.03 22.62 24.09
CA GLY A 188 -0.68 24.05 24.16
C GLY A 188 -1.80 25.01 24.54
N ASN A 189 -2.90 24.56 25.16
CA ASN A 189 -4.02 25.45 25.47
C ASN A 189 -4.62 25.33 26.89
N ASP A 190 -3.92 24.71 27.85
CA ASP A 190 -4.42 24.50 29.22
C ASP A 190 -3.52 25.13 30.31
N GLU A 191 -2.92 26.29 30.06
CA GLU A 191 -2.24 27.10 31.11
C GLU A 191 -2.49 28.61 30.91
N GLU A 192 -3.72 29.08 31.12
CA GLU A 192 -3.99 30.47 31.52
C GLU A 192 -5.45 30.57 31.98
N ASP A 193 -5.69 30.40 33.28
CA ASP A 193 -6.81 30.99 34.02
C ASP A 193 -6.48 30.92 35.52
N GLY A 194 -5.79 31.96 36.00
CA GLY A 194 -5.58 32.27 37.41
C GLY A 194 -6.56 33.32 37.91
#